data_AF-A0A133KA10-F1
#
_entry.id   AF-A0A133KA10-F1
#
_cell.length_a   1.000
_cell.length_b   1.000
_cell.length_c   1.000
_cell.angle_alpha   90.00
_cell.angle_beta   90.00
_cell.angle_gamma   90.00
#
_symmetry.space_group_name_H-M   'P 1'
#
loop_
_entity.id
_entity.type
_entity.pdbx_description
1 polymer ?
#
loop_
_entity_poly.entity_id
_entity_poly.type
_entity_poly.pdbx_seq_one_letter_code
_entity_poly.pdbx_strand_id
1 'polypeptide(L)'
;TDKLSYHVNPTKEVTVTAPSVTPLEGYKHTGWDKPLTGTFKNATDITAQYQENDSHKYEPKGQNIRVKKGDNPKAEDGISNKDKLPESTKYDWKKQPDTSTDNTKDATVVVTYPDGSKDEVKVKVIVTIDGSIIRPIPKLESIPEKVDFGGDYNLTDNIKNLPEGASVIDITPEGVIDVNKTGEYTGKVKVNFKDGSSRVVDVEVIVGKSQADRLTPIIPAEKTGVKDLENLTDKEKEKVKGKIDEANKGNFPDGTKVDVDNKGKATITYPDKSKDIIQATDLVFQYEHGEPAIEEKPEMTIADIIDPSIPEKTEVADKDKLTDDEKEEVKGKIEEANKDKFPEGTKVVVGKDGGASITYPDGSVDTIQGSDLVIEKTVDNGGNLPGGDDHKTGGDDYKPGDKQTDAEKNPAQKPNKTEVDNPNDLTEEEKDKVKKEVKKVNPKAKDVDVDSKGNATLTYPDGSKNHIPASDTVVEKKKAKPQAKTDAENNPAIIPSDKTGVVDKNNLTDEERREVADKLMKANPKAVDVIVDAQGNARLKYADGSSNHIAASELVFEKAKGGKTVKVPSDSKQANKNVKTGVESLTGVMATLVAAVGGLFASKRKKDEDR
;
A
#
# COMPACT_ATOMS: atom_id res chain seq x y z
N THR A 1 -10.85 -39.05 -56.85
CA THR A 1 -9.58 -39.73 -57.19
C THR A 1 -9.27 -39.39 -58.62
N ASP A 2 -8.14 -38.74 -58.87
CA ASP A 2 -7.80 -38.29 -60.21
C ASP A 2 -7.18 -39.45 -61.00
N LYS A 3 -7.80 -39.83 -62.13
CA LYS A 3 -7.27 -40.88 -63.01
C LYS A 3 -6.56 -40.24 -64.19
N LEU A 4 -5.23 -40.34 -64.19
CA LEU A 4 -4.40 -40.10 -65.38
C LEU A 4 -4.42 -41.35 -66.27
N SER A 5 -4.46 -41.13 -67.58
CA SER A 5 -4.43 -42.18 -68.61
C SER A 5 -3.33 -41.88 -69.61
N TYR A 6 -2.50 -42.88 -69.92
CA TYR A 6 -1.35 -42.73 -70.83
C TYR A 6 -1.44 -43.71 -71.98
N HIS A 7 -1.23 -43.22 -73.21
CA HIS A 7 -0.97 -44.07 -74.37
C HIS A 7 0.53 -44.18 -74.57
N VAL A 8 1.06 -45.40 -74.52
CA VAL A 8 2.50 -45.69 -74.51
C VAL A 8 2.86 -46.74 -75.54
N ASN A 9 4.11 -46.77 -75.99
CA ASN A 9 4.58 -47.78 -76.94
C ASN A 9 4.89 -49.09 -76.20
N PRO A 10 4.20 -50.22 -76.50
CA PRO A 10 4.32 -51.47 -75.74
C PRO A 10 5.70 -52.15 -75.85
N THR A 11 6.56 -51.74 -76.79
CA THR A 11 7.91 -52.29 -76.96
C THR A 11 9.03 -51.38 -76.44
N LYS A 12 8.70 -50.19 -75.91
CA LYS A 12 9.67 -49.28 -75.29
C LYS A 12 9.43 -49.18 -73.79
N GLU A 13 10.51 -49.05 -73.04
CA GLU A 13 10.42 -48.66 -71.64
C GLU A 13 10.00 -47.18 -71.54
N VAL A 14 9.08 -46.91 -70.62
CA VAL A 14 8.58 -45.57 -70.32
C VAL A 14 8.42 -45.42 -68.81
N THR A 15 8.60 -44.21 -68.31
CA THR A 15 8.18 -43.82 -66.95
C THR A 15 6.91 -42.99 -67.07
N VAL A 16 5.83 -43.41 -66.41
CA VAL A 16 4.60 -42.62 -66.31
C VAL A 16 4.64 -41.72 -65.09
N THR A 17 4.20 -40.46 -65.24
CA THR A 17 4.10 -39.54 -64.10
C THR A 17 2.88 -39.92 -63.27
N ALA A 18 3.10 -40.23 -61.99
CA ALA A 18 2.00 -40.43 -61.05
C ALA A 18 1.25 -39.11 -60.75
N PRO A 19 -0.07 -39.14 -60.49
CA PRO A 19 -0.76 -38.00 -59.91
C PRO A 19 -0.24 -37.73 -58.50
N SER A 20 -0.33 -36.48 -58.04
CA SER A 20 -0.13 -36.17 -56.62
C SER A 20 -1.25 -36.84 -55.81
N VAL A 21 -0.90 -37.48 -54.70
CA VAL A 21 -1.85 -38.17 -53.82
C VAL A 21 -1.84 -37.57 -52.42
N THR A 22 -3.00 -37.12 -51.97
CA THR A 22 -3.26 -36.74 -50.59
C THR A 22 -3.95 -37.92 -49.91
N PRO A 23 -3.31 -38.59 -48.93
CA PRO A 23 -3.97 -39.63 -48.13
C PRO A 23 -5.21 -39.09 -47.40
N LEU A 24 -6.13 -39.98 -47.05
CA LEU A 24 -7.16 -39.68 -46.07
C LEU A 24 -6.52 -39.43 -44.70
N GLU A 25 -7.21 -38.67 -43.84
CA GLU A 25 -6.84 -38.53 -42.44
C GLU A 25 -6.73 -39.91 -41.78
N GLY A 26 -5.65 -40.13 -41.01
CA GLY A 26 -5.30 -41.44 -40.46
C GLY A 26 -4.55 -42.39 -41.39
N TYR A 27 -4.27 -42.03 -42.65
CA TYR A 27 -3.56 -42.88 -43.60
C TYR A 27 -2.26 -42.25 -44.12
N LYS A 28 -1.34 -43.09 -44.57
CA LYS A 28 -0.07 -42.72 -45.20
C LYS A 28 0.06 -43.46 -46.53
N HIS A 29 0.42 -42.75 -47.60
CA HIS A 29 0.74 -43.34 -48.89
C HIS A 29 2.06 -44.12 -48.78
N THR A 30 2.04 -45.41 -49.09
CA THR A 30 3.21 -46.30 -48.98
C THR A 30 3.91 -46.56 -50.32
N GLY A 31 3.26 -46.25 -51.44
CA GLY A 31 3.79 -46.43 -52.78
C GLY A 31 2.72 -46.86 -53.77
N TRP A 32 3.13 -47.39 -54.92
CA TRP A 32 2.23 -47.86 -55.97
C TRP A 32 2.24 -49.39 -56.02
N ASP A 33 1.10 -50.01 -56.35
CA ASP A 33 0.96 -51.47 -56.44
C ASP A 33 1.81 -52.11 -57.56
N LYS A 34 2.26 -51.29 -58.51
CA LYS A 34 3.10 -51.65 -59.66
C LYS A 34 4.12 -50.53 -59.91
N PRO A 35 5.30 -50.82 -60.48
CA PRO A 35 6.29 -49.80 -60.79
C PRO A 35 5.78 -48.81 -61.85
N LEU A 36 6.12 -47.53 -61.67
CA LEU A 36 5.80 -46.45 -62.62
C LEU A 36 6.68 -46.47 -63.89
N THR A 37 7.72 -47.31 -63.92
CA THR A 37 8.64 -47.47 -65.06
C THR A 37 8.61 -48.91 -65.58
N GLY A 38 8.51 -49.08 -66.89
CA GLY A 38 8.57 -50.40 -67.54
C GLY A 38 8.02 -50.44 -68.96
N THR A 39 7.84 -51.66 -69.49
CA THR A 39 7.23 -51.93 -70.81
C THR A 39 5.78 -52.39 -70.67
N PHE A 40 4.83 -51.48 -70.88
CA PHE A 40 3.40 -51.76 -70.69
C PHE A 40 2.78 -52.38 -71.94
N LYS A 41 2.93 -53.71 -72.08
CA LYS A 41 2.44 -54.48 -73.25
C LYS A 41 0.92 -54.64 -73.31
N ASN A 42 0.26 -54.60 -72.16
CA ASN A 42 -1.18 -54.73 -71.98
C ASN A 42 -1.73 -53.50 -71.23
N ALA A 43 -3.03 -53.26 -71.31
CA ALA A 43 -3.70 -52.28 -70.45
C ALA A 43 -3.39 -52.58 -68.98
N THR A 44 -2.88 -51.58 -68.26
CA THR A 44 -2.36 -51.72 -66.89
C THR A 44 -2.87 -50.56 -66.04
N ASP A 45 -3.78 -50.83 -65.10
CA ASP A 45 -4.09 -49.89 -64.02
C ASP A 45 -2.99 -49.97 -62.94
N ILE A 46 -2.52 -48.82 -62.48
CA ILE A 46 -1.58 -48.69 -61.35
C ILE A 46 -2.31 -47.91 -60.24
N THR A 47 -2.24 -48.39 -59.00
CA THR A 47 -3.04 -47.87 -57.88
C THR A 47 -2.17 -47.50 -56.68
N ALA A 48 -2.47 -46.35 -56.08
CA ALA A 48 -1.81 -45.87 -54.88
C ALA A 48 -2.17 -46.77 -53.69
N GLN A 49 -1.15 -47.19 -52.94
CA GLN A 49 -1.28 -48.03 -51.76
C GLN A 49 -1.17 -47.17 -50.50
N TYR A 50 -1.95 -47.53 -49.47
CA TYR A 50 -2.04 -46.80 -48.22
C TYR A 50 -1.95 -47.75 -47.05
N GLN A 51 -1.35 -47.27 -45.96
CA GLN A 51 -1.33 -47.92 -44.66
C GLN A 51 -1.99 -46.98 -43.65
N GLU A 52 -2.82 -47.52 -42.77
CA GLU A 52 -3.34 -46.80 -41.60
C GLU A 52 -2.19 -46.48 -40.64
N ASN A 53 -2.17 -45.27 -40.10
CA ASN A 53 -1.16 -44.78 -39.18
C ASN A 53 -1.28 -45.46 -37.81
N ASP A 54 -0.17 -45.72 -37.14
CA ASP A 54 -0.18 -46.33 -35.81
C ASP A 54 -0.84 -45.40 -34.77
N SER A 55 -0.75 -44.08 -34.92
CA SER A 55 -1.49 -43.11 -34.08
C SER A 55 -3.02 -43.13 -34.27
N HIS A 56 -3.57 -43.96 -35.17
CA HIS A 56 -5.01 -44.20 -35.27
C HIS A 56 -5.42 -45.59 -34.75
N LYS A 57 -4.46 -46.44 -34.37
CA LYS A 57 -4.66 -47.78 -33.81
C LYS A 57 -4.39 -47.83 -32.30
N TYR A 58 -3.46 -47.00 -31.83
CA TYR A 58 -3.00 -46.97 -30.44
C TYR A 58 -3.44 -45.68 -29.75
N GLU A 59 -3.80 -45.77 -28.47
CA GLU A 59 -4.16 -44.64 -27.62
C GLU A 59 -3.16 -44.56 -26.44
N PRO A 60 -2.23 -43.60 -26.44
CA PRO A 60 -1.23 -43.45 -25.38
C PRO A 60 -1.83 -42.69 -24.18
N LYS A 61 -1.80 -43.29 -22.99
CA LYS A 61 -2.54 -42.83 -21.81
C LYS A 61 -1.63 -42.12 -20.82
N GLY A 62 -1.83 -40.81 -20.70
CA GLY A 62 -1.04 -39.93 -19.83
C GLY A 62 -1.20 -40.22 -18.34
N GLN A 63 -0.14 -39.97 -17.59
CA GLN A 63 -0.13 -39.97 -16.12
C GLN A 63 0.70 -38.79 -15.58
N ASN A 64 0.38 -38.36 -14.37
CA ASN A 64 1.14 -37.31 -13.69
C ASN A 64 2.46 -37.87 -13.14
N ILE A 65 3.56 -37.16 -13.35
CA ILE A 65 4.88 -37.51 -12.80
C ILE A 65 5.23 -36.62 -11.61
N ARG A 66 5.97 -37.17 -10.64
CA ARG A 66 6.64 -36.41 -9.58
C ARG A 66 8.13 -36.42 -9.82
N VAL A 67 8.75 -35.26 -9.64
CA VAL A 67 10.21 -35.06 -9.69
C VAL A 67 10.61 -34.02 -8.65
N LYS A 68 11.84 -34.11 -8.14
CA LYS A 68 12.36 -33.18 -7.14
C LYS A 68 12.75 -31.86 -7.83
N LYS A 69 12.80 -30.78 -7.05
CA LYS A 69 13.27 -29.46 -7.50
C LYS A 69 14.70 -29.57 -8.06
N GLY A 70 14.87 -29.32 -9.36
CA GLY A 70 16.13 -29.47 -10.10
C GLY A 70 16.35 -30.80 -10.84
N ASP A 71 15.50 -31.81 -10.66
CA ASP A 71 15.57 -33.07 -11.42
C ASP A 71 15.25 -32.85 -12.91
N ASN A 72 15.74 -33.72 -13.80
CA ASN A 72 15.33 -33.73 -15.20
C ASN A 72 14.28 -34.84 -15.48
N PRO A 73 12.98 -34.54 -15.57
CA PRO A 73 11.94 -35.53 -15.82
C PRO A 73 12.08 -36.15 -17.22
N LYS A 74 11.85 -37.46 -17.34
CA LYS A 74 11.75 -38.12 -18.65
C LYS A 74 10.32 -38.07 -19.19
N ALA A 75 10.19 -37.87 -20.50
CA ALA A 75 8.89 -37.89 -21.18
C ALA A 75 8.23 -39.29 -21.15
N GLU A 76 9.03 -40.36 -21.17
CA GLU A 76 8.52 -41.72 -21.08
C GLU A 76 7.76 -41.98 -19.76
N ASP A 77 8.09 -41.31 -18.66
CA ASP A 77 7.43 -41.56 -17.37
C ASP A 77 6.03 -40.93 -17.32
N GLY A 78 5.72 -40.01 -18.23
CA GLY A 78 4.38 -39.45 -18.45
C GLY A 78 3.40 -40.42 -19.12
N ILE A 79 3.82 -41.59 -19.61
CA ILE A 79 2.94 -42.57 -20.27
C ILE A 79 2.75 -43.81 -19.39
N SER A 80 1.49 -44.15 -19.11
CA SER A 80 1.12 -45.26 -18.21
C SER A 80 1.05 -46.63 -18.87
N ASN A 81 0.81 -46.69 -20.19
CA ASN A 81 0.60 -47.91 -20.97
C ASN A 81 1.72 -48.18 -21.99
N LYS A 82 2.98 -47.82 -21.67
CA LYS A 82 4.16 -48.04 -22.54
C LYS A 82 4.31 -49.49 -23.01
N ASP A 83 3.86 -50.43 -22.20
CA ASP A 83 3.81 -51.89 -22.43
C ASP A 83 2.85 -52.33 -23.55
N LYS A 84 1.97 -51.42 -24.01
CA LYS A 84 0.90 -51.70 -24.98
C LYS A 84 1.02 -50.91 -26.29
N LEU A 85 2.11 -50.17 -26.44
CA LEU A 85 2.45 -49.41 -27.65
C LEU A 85 3.50 -50.20 -28.45
N PRO A 86 3.63 -49.97 -29.78
CA PRO A 86 4.59 -50.69 -30.61
C PRO A 86 6.04 -50.62 -30.08
N GLU A 87 6.80 -51.71 -30.26
CA GLU A 87 8.24 -51.69 -30.00
C GLU A 87 8.92 -50.59 -30.82
N SER A 88 9.97 -49.98 -30.27
CA SER A 88 10.63 -48.78 -30.82
C SER A 88 9.81 -47.47 -30.84
N THR A 89 8.62 -47.42 -30.23
CA THR A 89 7.92 -46.15 -29.94
C THR A 89 8.78 -45.25 -29.05
N LYS A 90 8.87 -43.96 -29.39
CA LYS A 90 9.68 -42.95 -28.71
C LYS A 90 8.82 -41.94 -27.96
N TYR A 91 9.37 -41.38 -26.89
CA TYR A 91 8.71 -40.43 -26.01
C TYR A 91 9.61 -39.21 -25.81
N ASP A 92 9.19 -38.06 -26.32
CA ASP A 92 9.91 -36.79 -26.21
C ASP A 92 9.04 -35.73 -25.55
N TRP A 93 9.63 -34.73 -24.89
CA TRP A 93 8.88 -33.58 -24.39
C TRP A 93 8.64 -32.56 -25.50
N LYS A 94 7.39 -32.13 -25.73
CA LYS A 94 7.11 -31.02 -26.67
C LYS A 94 7.80 -29.71 -26.27
N LYS A 95 7.99 -29.52 -24.97
CA LYS A 95 8.90 -28.57 -24.33
C LYS A 95 9.37 -29.21 -23.02
N GLN A 96 10.68 -29.26 -22.79
CA GLN A 96 11.23 -29.83 -21.56
C GLN A 96 10.66 -29.10 -20.32
N PRO A 97 10.10 -29.83 -19.33
CA PRO A 97 9.59 -29.22 -18.11
C PRO A 97 10.71 -28.60 -17.30
N ASP A 98 10.56 -27.33 -16.96
CA ASP A 98 11.41 -26.66 -15.97
C ASP A 98 11.09 -27.19 -14.56
N THR A 99 12.12 -27.51 -13.77
CA THR A 99 12.02 -28.01 -12.39
C THR A 99 12.72 -27.11 -11.37
N SER A 100 13.17 -25.92 -11.75
CA SER A 100 13.83 -24.94 -10.86
C SER A 100 12.91 -24.40 -9.75
N THR A 101 11.60 -24.61 -9.87
CA THR A 101 10.54 -24.08 -9.02
C THR A 101 9.54 -25.18 -8.67
N ASP A 102 9.18 -25.23 -7.39
CA ASP A 102 8.26 -26.19 -6.77
C ASP A 102 6.79 -25.80 -7.00
N ASN A 103 6.19 -26.39 -8.04
CA ASN A 103 4.75 -26.34 -8.29
C ASN A 103 4.35 -27.44 -9.31
N THR A 104 3.05 -27.54 -9.58
CA THR A 104 2.52 -28.42 -10.63
C THR A 104 2.48 -27.67 -11.96
N LYS A 105 3.12 -28.22 -13.00
CA LYS A 105 3.20 -27.66 -14.36
C LYS A 105 2.51 -28.58 -15.35
N ASP A 106 1.74 -28.02 -16.29
CA ASP A 106 1.22 -28.77 -17.43
C ASP A 106 2.33 -28.98 -18.48
N ALA A 107 2.42 -30.20 -19.01
CA ALA A 107 3.37 -30.59 -20.05
C ALA A 107 2.73 -31.50 -21.09
N THR A 108 3.40 -31.67 -22.24
CA THR A 108 2.95 -32.56 -23.32
C THR A 108 4.08 -33.52 -23.69
N VAL A 109 3.79 -34.81 -23.59
CA VAL A 109 4.61 -35.88 -24.19
C VAL A 109 4.22 -36.01 -25.66
N VAL A 110 5.22 -35.97 -26.54
CA VAL A 110 5.08 -36.35 -27.96
C VAL A 110 5.44 -37.82 -28.07
N VAL A 111 4.45 -38.65 -28.38
CA VAL A 111 4.65 -40.07 -28.69
C VAL A 111 4.95 -40.16 -30.18
N THR A 112 6.01 -40.85 -30.59
CA THR A 112 6.36 -41.07 -32.00
C THR A 112 6.47 -42.57 -32.29
N TYR A 113 5.62 -43.07 -33.16
CA TYR A 113 5.52 -44.48 -33.52
C TYR A 113 6.54 -44.89 -34.60
N PRO A 114 6.79 -46.20 -34.81
CA PRO A 114 7.76 -46.69 -35.78
C PRO A 114 7.46 -46.28 -37.25
N ASP A 115 6.19 -46.07 -37.60
CA ASP A 115 5.78 -45.58 -38.92
C ASP A 115 6.03 -44.07 -39.13
N GLY A 116 6.40 -43.34 -38.06
CA GLY A 116 6.61 -41.88 -38.04
C GLY A 116 5.36 -41.06 -37.69
N SER A 117 4.20 -41.68 -37.48
CA SER A 117 3.01 -41.03 -36.94
C SER A 117 3.21 -40.65 -35.46
N LYS A 118 2.36 -39.75 -34.94
CA LYS A 118 2.55 -39.14 -33.61
C LYS A 118 1.24 -38.83 -32.90
N ASP A 119 1.31 -38.82 -31.57
CA ASP A 119 0.29 -38.31 -30.65
C ASP A 119 0.88 -37.28 -29.67
N GLU A 120 0.00 -36.41 -29.14
CA GLU A 120 0.34 -35.43 -28.10
C GLU A 120 -0.47 -35.67 -26.82
N VAL A 121 0.19 -36.20 -25.79
CA VAL A 121 -0.42 -36.57 -24.51
C VAL A 121 -0.16 -35.49 -23.47
N LYS A 122 -1.21 -34.85 -22.97
CA LYS A 122 -1.14 -33.87 -21.88
C LYS A 122 -0.99 -34.58 -20.54
N VAL A 123 -0.04 -34.13 -19.73
CA VAL A 123 0.30 -34.66 -18.40
C VAL A 123 0.64 -33.52 -17.43
N LYS A 124 0.63 -33.78 -16.13
CA LYS A 124 1.14 -32.83 -15.13
C LYS A 124 2.47 -33.30 -14.55
N VAL A 125 3.43 -32.37 -14.50
CA VAL A 125 4.73 -32.53 -13.84
C VAL A 125 4.64 -31.84 -12.49
N ILE A 126 4.61 -32.62 -11.42
CA ILE A 126 4.52 -32.15 -10.04
C ILE A 126 5.96 -32.03 -9.53
N VAL A 127 6.47 -30.80 -9.46
CA VAL A 127 7.81 -30.51 -8.94
C VAL A 127 7.72 -30.34 -7.44
N THR A 128 8.30 -31.25 -6.67
CA THR A 128 8.24 -31.23 -5.21
C THR A 128 9.51 -30.64 -4.59
N ILE A 129 9.37 -29.93 -3.46
CA ILE A 129 10.51 -29.77 -2.55
C ILE A 129 10.80 -31.14 -1.92
N ASP A 130 12.08 -31.37 -1.69
CA ASP A 130 12.65 -32.63 -1.26
C ASP A 130 12.33 -32.95 0.22
N GLY A 131 11.14 -33.50 0.46
CA GLY A 131 10.64 -33.95 1.78
C GLY A 131 10.43 -32.79 2.77
N SER A 132 9.51 -31.88 2.45
CA SER A 132 9.23 -30.60 3.14
C SER A 132 9.21 -30.66 4.69
N ILE A 133 10.38 -30.48 5.31
CA ILE A 133 10.58 -30.44 6.76
C ILE A 133 9.97 -29.16 7.37
N ILE A 134 9.20 -29.27 8.46
CA ILE A 134 9.03 -28.13 9.38
C ILE A 134 10.25 -28.06 10.30
N ARG A 135 11.09 -27.04 10.13
CA ARG A 135 12.10 -26.65 11.12
C ARG A 135 11.42 -25.78 12.19
N PRO A 136 11.61 -26.03 13.50
CA PRO A 136 11.04 -25.17 14.54
C PRO A 136 11.74 -23.80 14.51
N ILE A 137 11.01 -22.77 14.07
CA ILE A 137 11.60 -21.45 13.80
C ILE A 137 12.00 -20.78 15.14
N PRO A 138 13.29 -20.51 15.41
CA PRO A 138 13.76 -20.03 16.72
C PRO A 138 12.98 -18.79 17.20
N LYS A 139 12.53 -18.72 18.45
CA LYS A 139 11.75 -17.55 18.92
C LYS A 139 12.60 -16.28 18.83
N LEU A 140 12.08 -15.25 18.15
CA LEU A 140 12.67 -13.91 18.10
C LEU A 140 11.89 -12.94 18.98
N GLU A 141 12.54 -11.83 19.32
CA GLU A 141 11.97 -10.73 20.10
C GLU A 141 12.37 -9.41 19.43
N SER A 142 11.42 -8.50 19.26
CA SER A 142 11.66 -7.13 18.80
C SER A 142 11.81 -6.18 19.99
N ILE A 143 12.47 -5.05 19.77
CA ILE A 143 12.35 -3.85 20.62
C ILE A 143 11.56 -2.77 19.87
N PRO A 144 10.91 -1.82 20.57
CA PRO A 144 10.30 -0.67 19.91
C PRO A 144 11.36 0.23 19.29
N GLU A 145 11.18 0.57 18.02
CA GLU A 145 11.89 1.62 17.32
C GLU A 145 11.40 3.00 17.82
N LYS A 146 12.30 3.96 17.94
CA LYS A 146 11.96 5.33 18.39
C LYS A 146 12.46 6.36 17.40
N VAL A 147 11.52 7.07 16.79
CA VAL A 147 11.76 7.98 15.68
C VAL A 147 11.38 9.40 16.11
N ASP A 148 12.27 10.36 15.91
CA ASP A 148 11.90 11.77 16.06
C ASP A 148 10.99 12.22 14.90
N PHE A 149 10.15 13.23 15.15
CA PHE A 149 9.18 13.70 14.17
C PHE A 149 9.86 14.15 12.86
N GLY A 150 9.42 13.58 11.74
CA GLY A 150 9.98 13.83 10.40
C GLY A 150 11.37 13.23 10.13
N GLY A 151 11.88 12.34 11.01
CA GLY A 151 13.18 11.67 10.90
C GLY A 151 13.17 10.30 10.21
N ASP A 152 14.35 9.76 9.96
CA ASP A 152 14.57 8.42 9.39
C ASP A 152 14.52 7.31 10.46
N TYR A 153 14.26 6.06 10.03
CA TYR A 153 14.18 4.86 10.90
C TYR A 153 14.80 3.62 10.25
N ASN A 154 15.15 2.59 11.03
CA ASN A 154 15.68 1.32 10.52
C ASN A 154 15.17 0.09 11.29
N LEU A 155 14.09 -0.53 10.79
CA LEU A 155 13.48 -1.67 11.46
C LEU A 155 14.36 -2.94 11.54
N THR A 156 15.47 -2.98 10.77
CA THR A 156 16.27 -4.20 10.63
C THR A 156 17.17 -4.51 11.82
N ASP A 157 17.52 -3.52 12.64
CA ASP A 157 18.37 -3.71 13.83
C ASP A 157 17.57 -3.93 15.14
N ASN A 158 16.26 -3.64 15.14
CA ASN A 158 15.39 -3.83 16.30
C ASN A 158 15.12 -5.31 16.66
N ILE A 159 15.69 -6.28 15.93
CA ILE A 159 15.49 -7.73 16.13
C ILE A 159 16.60 -8.33 17.01
N LYS A 160 16.21 -8.81 18.20
CA LYS A 160 17.09 -9.49 19.15
C LYS A 160 17.17 -11.00 18.92
N ASN A 161 18.26 -11.59 19.40
CA ASN A 161 18.53 -13.03 19.37
C ASN A 161 18.55 -13.63 17.94
N LEU A 162 19.01 -12.85 16.96
CA LEU A 162 19.16 -13.26 15.57
C LEU A 162 20.18 -14.41 15.43
N PRO A 163 19.80 -15.58 14.87
CA PRO A 163 20.72 -16.71 14.71
C PRO A 163 21.87 -16.44 13.71
N GLU A 164 23.00 -17.12 13.90
CA GLU A 164 24.17 -16.98 13.04
C GLU A 164 23.85 -17.27 11.55
N GLY A 165 24.13 -16.29 10.68
CA GLY A 165 23.85 -16.39 9.25
C GLY A 165 22.39 -16.22 8.85
N ALA A 166 21.52 -15.77 9.76
CA ALA A 166 20.20 -15.23 9.39
C ALA A 166 20.32 -13.77 8.90
N SER A 167 19.38 -13.33 8.06
CA SER A 167 19.29 -11.95 7.57
C SER A 167 17.91 -11.35 7.84
N VAL A 168 17.88 -10.04 8.15
CA VAL A 168 16.65 -9.26 8.33
C VAL A 168 16.48 -8.35 7.13
N ILE A 169 15.25 -8.28 6.60
CA ILE A 169 14.86 -7.29 5.60
C ILE A 169 13.57 -6.61 6.07
N ASP A 170 13.44 -5.31 5.83
CA ASP A 170 12.15 -4.63 5.99
C ASP A 170 11.19 -5.08 4.88
N ILE A 171 9.93 -5.32 5.25
CA ILE A 171 8.82 -5.61 4.33
C ILE A 171 7.57 -4.77 4.66
N THR A 172 7.74 -3.69 5.42
CA THR A 172 6.68 -2.74 5.75
C THR A 172 6.18 -2.06 4.47
N PRO A 173 4.87 -2.13 4.15
CA PRO A 173 4.34 -1.44 2.99
C PRO A 173 4.51 0.08 3.11
N GLU A 174 4.83 0.75 1.99
CA GLU A 174 4.98 2.20 1.95
C GLU A 174 3.73 2.92 2.50
N GLY A 175 3.94 3.95 3.31
CA GLY A 175 2.87 4.72 3.95
C GLY A 175 2.19 4.08 5.17
N VAL A 176 2.63 2.89 5.63
CA VAL A 176 2.14 2.28 6.89
C VAL A 176 2.71 2.99 8.12
N ILE A 177 3.94 3.49 8.04
CA ILE A 177 4.58 4.35 9.04
C ILE A 177 4.63 5.77 8.46
N ASP A 178 4.03 6.74 9.13
CA ASP A 178 4.15 8.17 8.79
C ASP A 178 4.93 8.90 9.89
N VAL A 179 6.21 9.13 9.62
CA VAL A 179 7.10 9.86 10.54
C VAL A 179 6.72 11.33 10.71
N ASN A 180 5.89 11.89 9.82
CA ASN A 180 5.39 13.27 9.89
C ASN A 180 4.11 13.38 10.73
N LYS A 181 3.82 12.37 11.55
CA LYS A 181 2.64 12.30 12.39
C LYS A 181 2.94 11.51 13.68
N THR A 182 2.94 12.23 14.80
CA THR A 182 3.03 11.71 16.17
C THR A 182 2.11 10.51 16.40
N GLY A 183 2.65 9.38 16.88
CA GLY A 183 1.85 8.17 17.12
C GLY A 183 2.65 6.88 17.25
N GLU A 184 1.92 5.80 17.57
CA GLU A 184 2.42 4.43 17.58
C GLU A 184 2.01 3.73 16.27
N TYR A 185 2.98 3.05 15.65
CA TYR A 185 2.83 2.32 14.38
C TYR A 185 3.36 0.89 14.53
N THR A 186 3.12 0.05 13.54
CA THR A 186 3.66 -1.32 13.50
C THR A 186 4.32 -1.60 12.16
N GLY A 187 5.66 -1.57 12.16
CA GLY A 187 6.47 -2.06 11.07
C GLY A 187 6.55 -3.58 11.03
N LYS A 188 6.99 -4.14 9.91
CA LYS A 188 7.05 -5.59 9.67
C LYS A 188 8.36 -5.95 8.99
N VAL A 189 9.20 -6.73 9.66
CA VAL A 189 10.45 -7.23 9.09
C VAL A 189 10.40 -8.73 8.86
N LYS A 190 10.98 -9.19 7.76
CA LYS A 190 11.12 -10.61 7.45
C LYS A 190 12.52 -11.07 7.80
N VAL A 191 12.61 -12.00 8.75
CA VAL A 191 13.86 -12.69 9.05
C VAL A 191 13.93 -13.97 8.23
N ASN A 192 15.01 -14.12 7.45
CA ASN A 192 15.33 -15.30 6.65
C ASN A 192 16.46 -16.06 7.34
N PHE A 193 16.31 -17.38 7.51
CA PHE A 193 17.30 -18.21 8.20
C PHE A 193 18.16 -18.98 7.19
N LYS A 194 19.36 -19.37 7.63
CA LYS A 194 20.36 -20.11 6.83
C LYS A 194 19.85 -21.43 6.24
N ASP A 195 18.77 -21.98 6.79
CA ASP A 195 18.10 -23.19 6.35
C ASP A 195 17.01 -22.97 5.27
N GLY A 196 16.82 -21.72 4.82
CA GLY A 196 15.81 -21.33 3.83
C GLY A 196 14.42 -21.03 4.41
N SER A 197 14.20 -21.27 5.71
CA SER A 197 12.96 -20.86 6.38
C SER A 197 12.93 -19.34 6.62
N SER A 198 11.76 -18.80 6.93
CA SER A 198 11.63 -17.38 7.31
C SER A 198 10.42 -17.12 8.20
N ARG A 199 10.42 -15.99 8.90
CA ARG A 199 9.27 -15.50 9.68
C ARG A 199 9.20 -13.98 9.63
N VAL A 200 7.98 -13.45 9.56
CA VAL A 200 7.70 -12.02 9.76
C VAL A 200 7.62 -11.73 11.25
N VAL A 201 8.30 -10.68 11.70
CA VAL A 201 8.26 -10.15 13.07
C VAL A 201 7.72 -8.73 13.01
N ASP A 202 6.80 -8.42 13.91
CA ASP A 202 6.24 -7.09 14.05
C ASP A 202 7.14 -6.25 14.97
N VAL A 203 7.41 -5.02 14.54
CA VAL A 203 8.23 -4.03 15.26
C VAL A 203 7.32 -2.85 15.60
N GLU A 204 7.19 -2.56 16.89
CA GLU A 204 6.52 -1.35 17.38
C GLU A 204 7.37 -0.13 17.00
N VAL A 205 6.75 0.91 16.44
CA VAL A 205 7.47 2.12 16.00
C VAL A 205 6.80 3.34 16.63
N ILE A 206 7.54 4.06 17.48
CA ILE A 206 7.03 5.18 18.25
C ILE A 206 7.57 6.47 17.64
N VAL A 207 6.70 7.21 16.93
CA VAL A 207 7.02 8.54 16.40
C VAL A 207 6.76 9.57 17.49
N GLY A 208 7.82 10.25 17.92
CA GLY A 208 7.78 11.27 18.96
C GLY A 208 6.92 12.48 18.59
N LYS A 209 6.48 13.22 19.61
CA LYS A 209 5.79 14.50 19.45
C LYS A 209 6.56 15.46 18.55
N SER A 210 5.87 16.18 17.67
CA SER A 210 6.46 17.30 16.91
C SER A 210 6.92 18.46 17.80
N GLN A 211 7.61 19.44 17.23
CA GLN A 211 7.95 20.70 17.91
C GLN A 211 6.69 21.54 18.16
N ALA A 212 5.73 21.57 17.24
CA ALA A 212 4.39 22.16 17.47
C ALA A 212 3.63 21.48 18.64
N ASP A 213 3.69 20.14 18.77
CA ASP A 213 3.08 19.38 19.90
C ASP A 213 3.75 19.63 21.28
N ARG A 214 4.87 20.37 21.31
CA ARG A 214 5.71 20.63 22.49
C ARG A 214 5.81 22.12 22.84
N LEU A 215 5.67 23.01 21.86
CA LEU A 215 5.79 24.46 22.01
C LEU A 215 4.40 25.11 22.00
N THR A 216 4.34 26.42 22.21
CA THR A 216 3.14 27.23 22.00
C THR A 216 3.60 28.64 21.64
N PRO A 217 3.26 29.16 20.45
CA PRO A 217 3.63 30.53 20.08
C PRO A 217 2.97 31.55 21.01
N ILE A 218 3.77 32.49 21.50
CA ILE A 218 3.32 33.64 22.26
C ILE A 218 2.72 34.64 21.26
N ILE A 219 1.46 35.00 21.46
CA ILE A 219 0.79 36.04 20.67
C ILE A 219 1.31 37.40 21.12
N PRO A 220 1.72 38.30 20.19
CA PRO A 220 2.13 39.67 20.55
C PRO A 220 1.02 40.42 21.30
N ALA A 221 1.38 41.18 22.34
CA ALA A 221 0.42 41.94 23.14
C ALA A 221 -0.31 43.05 22.35
N GLU A 222 0.34 43.56 21.30
CA GLU A 222 -0.21 44.57 20.40
C GLU A 222 -0.38 44.02 18.98
N LYS A 223 -1.52 44.29 18.37
CA LYS A 223 -1.78 44.00 16.95
C LYS A 223 -1.08 44.99 16.01
N THR A 224 -1.18 44.74 14.72
CA THR A 224 -0.74 45.64 13.64
C THR A 224 -1.96 46.17 12.90
N GLY A 225 -2.15 47.50 12.86
CA GLY A 225 -3.19 48.11 12.02
C GLY A 225 -2.84 47.98 10.55
N VAL A 226 -3.81 47.56 9.72
CA VAL A 226 -3.63 47.34 8.27
C VAL A 226 -4.72 48.03 7.46
N LYS A 227 -4.41 48.43 6.21
CA LYS A 227 -5.38 49.13 5.35
C LYS A 227 -6.52 48.24 4.85
N ASP A 228 -6.18 46.99 4.55
CA ASP A 228 -7.06 45.99 3.95
C ASP A 228 -6.76 44.62 4.57
N LEU A 229 -7.74 44.04 5.27
CA LEU A 229 -7.60 42.72 5.90
C LEU A 229 -7.55 41.57 4.87
N GLU A 230 -7.97 41.80 3.63
CA GLU A 230 -7.93 40.80 2.56
C GLU A 230 -6.62 40.88 1.75
N ASN A 231 -5.85 41.97 1.87
CA ASN A 231 -4.65 42.21 1.07
C ASN A 231 -3.58 43.10 1.75
N LEU A 232 -2.89 42.54 2.76
CA LEU A 232 -1.71 43.15 3.38
C LEU A 232 -0.59 43.40 2.35
N THR A 233 0.02 44.59 2.43
CA THR A 233 1.30 44.89 1.79
C THR A 233 2.46 44.14 2.48
N ASP A 234 3.58 43.99 1.79
CA ASP A 234 4.73 43.27 2.35
C ASP A 234 5.35 43.98 3.56
N LYS A 235 5.24 45.32 3.64
CA LYS A 235 5.63 46.10 4.83
C LYS A 235 4.72 45.84 6.04
N GLU A 236 3.44 45.55 5.83
CA GLU A 236 2.54 45.14 6.92
C GLU A 236 2.86 43.70 7.38
N LYS A 237 3.17 42.79 6.45
CA LYS A 237 3.62 41.42 6.75
C LYS A 237 4.93 41.40 7.55
N GLU A 238 5.92 42.21 7.15
CA GLU A 238 7.19 42.34 7.88
C GLU A 238 7.00 42.88 9.30
N LYS A 239 6.11 43.85 9.51
CA LYS A 239 5.74 44.35 10.85
C LYS A 239 5.09 43.27 11.71
N VAL A 240 4.11 42.54 11.18
CA VAL A 240 3.45 41.42 11.89
C VAL A 240 4.47 40.35 12.26
N LYS A 241 5.34 39.97 11.31
CA LYS A 241 6.44 39.01 11.54
C LYS A 241 7.37 39.48 12.65
N GLY A 242 7.83 40.74 12.60
CA GLY A 242 8.74 41.31 13.59
C GLY A 242 8.16 41.30 15.01
N LYS A 243 6.86 41.64 15.17
CA LYS A 243 6.18 41.54 16.46
C LYS A 243 6.09 40.09 16.97
N ILE A 244 5.86 39.11 16.10
CA ILE A 244 5.84 37.68 16.47
C ILE A 244 7.24 37.18 16.87
N ASP A 245 8.27 37.49 16.08
CA ASP A 245 9.66 37.13 16.39
C ASP A 245 10.10 37.73 17.74
N GLU A 246 9.71 38.98 18.03
CA GLU A 246 9.99 39.65 19.30
C GLU A 246 9.27 39.00 20.49
N ALA A 247 7.97 38.75 20.37
CA ALA A 247 7.19 38.07 21.41
C ALA A 247 7.68 36.65 21.72
N ASN A 248 8.40 36.01 20.80
CA ASN A 248 8.90 34.63 20.91
C ASN A 248 10.43 34.52 21.07
N LYS A 249 11.12 35.61 21.42
CA LYS A 249 12.56 35.61 21.75
C LYS A 249 12.87 34.56 22.83
N GLY A 250 13.56 33.49 22.44
CA GLY A 250 13.91 32.36 23.33
C GLY A 250 12.83 31.28 23.50
N ASN A 251 11.65 31.42 22.88
CA ASN A 251 10.62 30.39 22.81
C ASN A 251 10.78 29.50 21.57
N PHE A 252 11.13 30.09 20.43
CA PHE A 252 11.35 29.36 19.18
C PHE A 252 12.77 28.77 19.10
N PRO A 253 12.94 27.51 18.63
CA PRO A 253 14.25 26.91 18.38
C PRO A 253 14.92 27.49 17.12
N ASP A 254 16.25 27.43 17.07
CA ASP A 254 17.06 27.88 15.94
C ASP A 254 16.61 27.25 14.62
N GLY A 255 16.40 28.09 13.59
CA GLY A 255 15.92 27.66 12.27
C GLY A 255 14.40 27.70 12.09
N THR A 256 13.63 28.04 13.12
CA THR A 256 12.19 28.35 12.99
C THR A 256 11.96 29.50 12.01
N LYS A 257 10.89 29.41 11.21
CA LYS A 257 10.46 30.43 10.24
C LYS A 257 9.06 30.91 10.56
N VAL A 258 8.81 32.20 10.32
CA VAL A 258 7.49 32.83 10.50
C VAL A 258 7.10 33.47 9.17
N ASP A 259 6.10 32.92 8.50
CA ASP A 259 5.58 33.40 7.23
C ASP A 259 4.18 34.00 7.43
N VAL A 260 3.94 35.23 6.95
CA VAL A 260 2.64 35.93 7.10
C VAL A 260 1.98 36.06 5.73
N ASP A 261 0.72 35.62 5.60
CA ASP A 261 0.00 35.68 4.32
C ASP A 261 -0.63 37.05 4.02
N ASN A 262 -1.28 37.18 2.86
CA ASN A 262 -1.97 38.41 2.45
C ASN A 262 -3.17 38.78 3.32
N LYS A 263 -3.59 37.94 4.26
CA LYS A 263 -4.66 38.23 5.23
C LYS A 263 -4.15 38.41 6.66
N GLY A 264 -2.83 38.44 6.86
CA GLY A 264 -2.23 38.60 8.19
C GLY A 264 -2.22 37.33 9.04
N LYS A 265 -2.56 36.15 8.49
CA LYS A 265 -2.44 34.88 9.20
C LYS A 265 -0.96 34.46 9.20
N ALA A 266 -0.40 34.24 10.39
CA ALA A 266 0.99 33.78 10.51
C ALA A 266 1.06 32.26 10.57
N THR A 267 1.98 31.68 9.80
CA THR A 267 2.35 30.27 9.86
C THR A 267 3.77 30.17 10.41
N ILE A 268 3.92 29.53 11.57
CA ILE A 268 5.21 29.24 12.17
C ILE A 268 5.61 27.85 11.69
N THR A 269 6.76 27.71 11.05
CA THR A 269 7.32 26.42 10.61
C THR A 269 8.60 26.14 11.38
N TYR A 270 8.60 25.08 12.18
CA TYR A 270 9.72 24.68 13.02
C TYR A 270 10.77 23.87 12.22
N PRO A 271 12.00 23.68 12.76
CA PRO A 271 13.04 22.87 12.14
C PRO A 271 12.63 21.43 11.75
N ASP A 272 11.77 20.77 12.52
CA ASP A 272 11.19 19.45 12.22
C ASP A 272 10.09 19.47 11.13
N LYS A 273 9.85 20.66 10.54
CA LYS A 273 8.81 20.97 9.52
C LYS A 273 7.37 20.97 10.07
N SER A 274 7.16 20.69 11.36
CA SER A 274 5.85 20.88 12.01
C SER A 274 5.47 22.36 12.05
N LYS A 275 4.18 22.65 12.24
CA LYS A 275 3.64 23.99 12.06
C LYS A 275 2.60 24.39 13.10
N ASP A 276 2.72 25.62 13.57
CA ASP A 276 1.68 26.34 14.28
C ASP A 276 1.09 27.46 13.41
N ILE A 277 -0.11 27.91 13.77
CA ILE A 277 -0.81 29.00 13.09
C ILE A 277 -1.37 29.97 14.13
N ILE A 278 -0.96 31.23 14.06
CA ILE A 278 -1.62 32.33 14.79
C ILE A 278 -2.60 33.00 13.81
N GLN A 279 -3.84 33.20 14.24
CA GLN A 279 -4.89 33.71 13.35
C GLN A 279 -4.73 35.22 13.12
N ALA A 280 -5.17 35.66 11.94
CA ALA A 280 -5.19 37.09 11.58
C ALA A 280 -5.92 37.95 12.62
N THR A 281 -7.02 37.42 13.18
CA THR A 281 -7.82 38.08 14.23
C THR A 281 -7.01 38.44 15.47
N ASP A 282 -5.89 37.77 15.73
CA ASP A 282 -5.06 37.94 16.91
C ASP A 282 -3.84 38.84 16.62
N LEU A 283 -3.55 39.10 15.33
CA LEU A 283 -2.36 39.78 14.84
C LEU A 283 -2.63 41.13 14.19
N VAL A 284 -3.79 41.30 13.54
CA VAL A 284 -4.13 42.49 12.75
C VAL A 284 -5.53 43.01 13.02
N PHE A 285 -5.77 44.27 12.65
CA PHE A 285 -7.09 44.90 12.61
C PHE A 285 -7.15 45.90 11.44
N GLN A 286 -8.33 46.11 10.86
CA GLN A 286 -8.54 47.17 9.88
C GLN A 286 -8.87 48.49 10.58
N TYR A 287 -8.42 49.59 10.01
CA TYR A 287 -9.00 50.92 10.26
C TYR A 287 -10.07 51.21 9.19
N GLU A 288 -11.14 51.93 9.57
CA GLU A 288 -12.23 52.25 8.64
C GLU A 288 -11.83 53.29 7.58
N HIS A 289 -12.71 53.46 6.59
CA HIS A 289 -12.42 54.17 5.34
C HIS A 289 -12.50 55.71 5.46
N GLY A 290 -11.59 56.27 6.23
CA GLY A 290 -10.90 57.50 5.83
C GLY A 290 -9.63 57.16 5.06
N GLU A 291 -8.67 58.07 5.11
CA GLU A 291 -7.28 57.67 5.41
C GLU A 291 -7.21 57.13 6.86
N PRO A 292 -6.17 56.40 7.29
CA PRO A 292 -6.14 55.87 8.66
C PRO A 292 -6.37 56.98 9.69
N ALA A 293 -7.43 56.83 10.48
CA ALA A 293 -7.56 57.54 11.75
C ALA A 293 -6.37 57.13 12.61
N ILE A 294 -5.41 58.04 12.74
CA ILE A 294 -4.10 57.77 13.31
C ILE A 294 -4.17 57.93 14.85
N GLU A 295 -4.69 56.89 15.47
CA GLU A 295 -4.75 56.65 16.92
C GLU A 295 -4.35 55.17 17.18
N GLU A 296 -3.10 54.73 16.97
CA GLU A 296 -1.85 55.49 16.98
C GLU A 296 -0.95 55.31 15.74
N LYS A 297 -0.39 56.45 15.35
CA LYS A 297 0.92 56.67 14.75
C LYS A 297 1.24 58.14 15.11
N PRO A 298 2.49 58.60 15.17
CA PRO A 298 2.74 60.00 14.86
C PRO A 298 2.47 60.18 13.36
N GLU A 299 1.27 60.64 12.99
CA GLU A 299 1.18 61.49 11.81
C GLU A 299 1.95 62.75 12.21
N MET A 300 3.15 62.89 11.65
CA MET A 300 3.93 64.11 11.80
C MET A 300 3.05 65.25 11.33
N THR A 301 2.76 66.20 12.22
CA THR A 301 1.94 67.37 11.91
C THR A 301 2.62 68.22 10.84
N ILE A 302 1.93 69.22 10.27
CA ILE A 302 2.61 70.11 9.31
C ILE A 302 3.83 70.79 9.95
N ALA A 303 3.81 71.09 11.25
CA ALA A 303 4.98 71.56 12.01
C ALA A 303 6.11 70.51 12.16
N ASP A 304 5.79 69.21 12.31
CA ASP A 304 6.80 68.14 12.32
C ASP A 304 7.40 67.85 10.92
N ILE A 305 6.79 68.37 9.85
CA ILE A 305 7.19 68.15 8.45
C ILE A 305 7.91 69.38 7.86
N ILE A 306 7.49 70.59 8.22
CA ILE A 306 7.99 71.86 7.67
C ILE A 306 8.76 72.64 8.73
N ASP A 307 10.09 72.54 8.71
CA ASP A 307 10.96 73.43 9.50
C ASP A 307 10.92 74.87 8.92
N PRO A 308 10.41 75.88 9.64
CA PRO A 308 10.31 77.25 9.12
C PRO A 308 11.68 77.89 8.88
N SER A 309 11.87 78.49 7.71
CA SER A 309 13.01 79.39 7.47
C SER A 309 12.93 80.58 8.43
N ILE A 310 13.85 80.67 9.38
CA ILE A 310 13.98 81.85 10.24
C ILE A 310 14.58 83.00 9.40
N PRO A 311 13.90 84.16 9.25
CA PRO A 311 14.42 85.31 8.53
C PRO A 311 15.53 86.05 9.30
N GLU A 312 16.14 87.07 8.68
CA GLU A 312 17.01 88.00 9.40
C GLU A 312 16.23 88.79 10.47
N LYS A 313 16.86 89.01 11.64
CA LYS A 313 16.19 89.55 12.83
C LYS A 313 15.73 91.01 12.64
N THR A 314 14.50 91.31 13.02
CA THR A 314 13.97 92.68 13.09
C THR A 314 14.47 93.37 14.38
N GLU A 315 14.94 94.61 14.28
CA GLU A 315 15.34 95.38 15.47
C GLU A 315 14.16 96.10 16.13
N VAL A 316 13.61 95.56 17.22
CA VAL A 316 12.42 96.09 17.91
C VAL A 316 12.78 96.92 19.15
N ALA A 317 11.90 97.85 19.54
CA ALA A 317 12.11 98.75 20.67
C ALA A 317 12.19 98.00 22.02
N ASP A 318 11.29 97.05 22.22
CA ASP A 318 11.10 96.23 23.42
C ASP A 318 10.65 94.86 22.91
N LYS A 319 11.44 93.81 23.15
CA LYS A 319 11.21 92.49 22.51
C LYS A 319 10.04 91.79 23.17
N ASP A 320 9.80 92.10 24.44
CA ASP A 320 8.79 91.47 25.27
C ASP A 320 7.43 92.19 25.08
N LYS A 321 7.43 93.38 24.45
CA LYS A 321 6.26 94.22 24.13
C LYS A 321 6.38 94.96 22.77
N LEU A 322 6.51 94.22 21.66
CA LEU A 322 6.38 94.75 20.30
C LEU A 322 5.10 95.60 20.14
N THR A 323 5.21 96.69 19.37
CA THR A 323 4.07 97.39 18.77
C THR A 323 3.39 96.55 17.68
N ASP A 324 2.21 96.95 17.21
CA ASP A 324 1.51 96.18 16.17
C ASP A 324 2.14 96.38 14.77
N ASP A 325 2.80 97.52 14.54
CA ASP A 325 3.61 97.77 13.33
C ASP A 325 4.84 96.84 13.29
N GLU A 326 5.57 96.70 14.41
CA GLU A 326 6.71 95.78 14.52
C GLU A 326 6.30 94.31 14.35
N LYS A 327 5.08 93.93 14.78
CA LYS A 327 4.53 92.58 14.56
C LYS A 327 4.29 92.30 13.08
N GLU A 328 3.66 93.23 12.36
CA GLU A 328 3.42 93.06 10.92
C GLU A 328 4.73 93.08 10.11
N GLU A 329 5.77 93.83 10.53
CA GLU A 329 7.10 93.73 9.90
C GLU A 329 7.75 92.34 10.11
N VAL A 330 7.75 91.83 11.35
CA VAL A 330 8.28 90.48 11.65
C VAL A 330 7.49 89.41 10.90
N LYS A 331 6.16 89.49 10.92
CA LYS A 331 5.25 88.60 10.21
C LYS A 331 5.52 88.57 8.71
N GLY A 332 5.62 89.75 8.08
CA GLY A 332 5.89 89.86 6.64
C GLY A 332 7.22 89.23 6.23
N LYS A 333 8.27 89.37 7.04
CA LYS A 333 9.57 88.70 6.80
C LYS A 333 9.48 87.17 6.92
N ILE A 334 8.71 86.66 7.87
CA ILE A 334 8.49 85.21 8.03
C ILE A 334 7.70 84.67 6.83
N GLU A 335 6.63 85.34 6.43
CA GLU A 335 5.82 84.98 5.26
C GLU A 335 6.64 85.05 3.96
N GLU A 336 7.49 86.07 3.76
CA GLU A 336 8.37 86.15 2.58
C GLU A 336 9.46 85.06 2.57
N ALA A 337 10.11 84.79 3.70
CA ALA A 337 11.14 83.75 3.84
C ALA A 337 10.60 82.31 3.70
N ASN A 338 9.28 82.14 3.78
CA ASN A 338 8.60 80.85 3.75
C ASN A 338 7.50 80.74 2.67
N LYS A 339 7.39 81.71 1.76
CA LYS A 339 6.37 81.72 0.68
C LYS A 339 6.32 80.45 -0.18
N ASP A 340 7.46 79.77 -0.32
CA ASP A 340 7.65 78.53 -1.09
C ASP A 340 7.58 77.26 -0.20
N LYS A 341 7.36 77.43 1.11
CA LYS A 341 7.21 76.37 2.14
C LYS A 341 5.80 76.29 2.71
N PHE A 342 5.21 77.42 3.09
CA PHE A 342 3.93 77.45 3.79
C PHE A 342 2.76 77.07 2.88
N PRO A 343 1.90 76.11 3.26
CA PRO A 343 0.70 75.77 2.50
C PRO A 343 -0.35 76.90 2.57
N GLU A 344 -1.20 76.97 1.55
CA GLU A 344 -2.28 77.96 1.47
C GLU A 344 -3.22 77.86 2.67
N GLY A 345 -3.49 78.99 3.34
CA GLY A 345 -4.28 79.05 4.57
C GLY A 345 -3.47 79.03 5.88
N THR A 346 -2.14 78.88 5.80
CA THR A 346 -1.22 79.12 6.94
C THR A 346 -1.39 80.54 7.48
N LYS A 347 -1.34 80.71 8.80
CA LYS A 347 -1.48 82.00 9.50
C LYS A 347 -0.28 82.24 10.40
N VAL A 348 0.51 83.26 10.08
CA VAL A 348 1.57 83.75 10.97
C VAL A 348 0.98 84.80 11.90
N VAL A 349 1.14 84.60 13.20
CA VAL A 349 0.72 85.53 14.27
C VAL A 349 1.91 85.79 15.18
N VAL A 350 2.44 87.01 15.14
CA VAL A 350 3.54 87.44 16.01
C VAL A 350 2.97 87.86 17.36
N GLY A 351 3.59 87.39 18.44
CA GLY A 351 3.25 87.71 19.82
C GLY A 351 3.68 89.13 20.21
N LYS A 352 3.40 89.49 21.46
CA LYS A 352 3.96 90.73 22.06
C LYS A 352 5.44 90.56 22.40
N ASP A 353 5.85 89.32 22.64
CA ASP A 353 7.21 88.84 22.90
C ASP A 353 8.04 88.55 21.64
N GLY A 354 7.56 88.98 20.46
CA GLY A 354 8.28 88.88 19.19
C GLY A 354 8.41 87.46 18.62
N GLY A 355 8.04 86.43 19.38
CA GLY A 355 7.89 85.07 18.88
C GLY A 355 6.72 84.96 17.91
N ALA A 356 6.80 84.07 16.93
CA ALA A 356 5.73 83.86 15.97
C ALA A 356 5.12 82.48 16.12
N SER A 357 3.79 82.45 16.28
CA SER A 357 2.95 81.27 16.11
C SER A 357 2.61 81.14 14.62
N ILE A 358 2.98 80.01 14.01
CA ILE A 358 2.67 79.68 12.62
C ILE A 358 1.62 78.57 12.67
N THR A 359 0.34 78.95 12.59
CA THR A 359 -0.76 77.97 12.58
C THR A 359 -1.01 77.51 11.15
N TYR A 360 -0.77 76.23 10.89
CA TYR A 360 -0.97 75.61 9.59
C TYR A 360 -2.44 75.20 9.36
N PRO A 361 -2.84 74.84 8.11
CA PRO A 361 -4.23 74.49 7.79
C PRO A 361 -4.78 73.25 8.52
N ASP A 362 -3.93 72.36 9.03
CA ASP A 362 -4.30 71.22 9.88
C ASP A 362 -4.57 71.61 11.35
N GLY A 363 -4.30 72.87 11.72
CA GLY A 363 -4.38 73.37 13.09
C GLY A 363 -3.13 73.11 13.94
N SER A 364 -2.08 72.48 13.38
CA SER A 364 -0.78 72.39 14.03
C SER A 364 -0.09 73.75 14.08
N VAL A 365 0.82 73.92 15.04
CA VAL A 365 1.44 75.21 15.35
C VAL A 365 2.93 75.07 15.51
N ASP A 366 3.69 75.71 14.61
CA ASP A 366 5.10 76.00 14.83
C ASP A 366 5.27 77.24 15.71
N THR A 367 6.37 77.30 16.48
CA THR A 367 6.73 78.50 17.25
C THR A 367 8.20 78.88 17.04
N ILE A 368 8.45 79.94 16.26
CA ILE A 368 9.77 80.54 16.20
C ILE A 368 9.92 81.49 17.39
N GLN A 369 10.96 81.32 18.20
CA GLN A 369 11.17 82.09 19.41
C GLN A 369 11.50 83.55 19.11
N GLY A 370 11.03 84.47 19.97
CA GLY A 370 11.25 85.90 19.79
C GLY A 370 12.74 86.27 19.76
N SER A 371 13.56 85.57 20.55
CA SER A 371 15.04 85.67 20.51
C SER A 371 15.64 85.51 19.11
N ASP A 372 14.94 84.82 18.20
CA ASP A 372 15.43 84.44 16.87
C ASP A 372 14.77 85.16 15.71
N LEU A 373 13.65 85.84 15.96
CA LEU A 373 12.98 86.73 15.01
C LEU A 373 13.26 88.21 15.26
N VAL A 374 13.47 88.59 16.51
CA VAL A 374 13.72 89.97 16.91
C VAL A 374 15.00 90.10 17.71
N ILE A 375 15.65 91.25 17.56
CA ILE A 375 16.70 91.69 18.48
C ILE A 375 16.26 92.98 19.14
N GLU A 376 16.50 93.05 20.44
CA GLU A 376 15.95 94.08 21.31
C GLU A 376 16.81 95.34 21.36
N LYS A 377 16.15 96.49 21.44
CA LYS A 377 16.71 97.75 21.97
C LYS A 377 16.54 97.85 23.52
N THR A 378 16.55 96.68 24.17
CA THR A 378 16.57 96.29 25.61
C THR A 378 15.50 96.85 26.59
N VAL A 379 14.39 96.13 26.95
CA VAL A 379 13.62 96.18 28.26
C VAL A 379 12.39 95.19 28.49
N ASP A 380 12.61 94.01 29.13
CA ASP A 380 11.77 93.22 30.12
C ASP A 380 10.23 92.83 30.02
N ASN A 381 9.90 91.51 29.88
CA ASN A 381 9.14 90.55 30.79
C ASN A 381 7.56 90.26 30.82
N GLY A 382 7.06 89.08 30.30
CA GLY A 382 6.24 87.97 30.97
C GLY A 382 4.65 87.71 30.98
N GLY A 383 4.11 86.52 30.49
CA GLY A 383 3.16 85.56 31.22
C GLY A 383 1.65 85.11 30.85
N ASN A 384 1.38 83.80 30.55
CA ASN A 384 0.22 82.81 30.88
C ASN A 384 -1.20 82.62 30.14
N LEU A 385 -1.95 81.48 30.38
CA LEU A 385 -3.07 80.73 29.61
C LEU A 385 -4.51 80.59 30.31
N PRO A 386 -5.51 79.60 30.17
CA PRO A 386 -5.99 78.51 29.20
C PRO A 386 -7.58 78.14 29.06
N GLY A 387 -8.07 77.21 28.16
CA GLY A 387 -9.16 76.13 28.36
C GLY A 387 -10.63 76.04 27.71
N GLY A 388 -11.22 74.83 27.39
CA GLY A 388 -12.71 74.44 27.50
C GLY A 388 -13.61 73.59 26.47
N ASP A 389 -13.90 72.27 26.72
CA ASP A 389 -15.04 71.23 26.65
C ASP A 389 -16.29 70.96 25.65
N ASP A 390 -16.56 69.64 25.33
CA ASP A 390 -17.72 68.65 25.17
C ASP A 390 -19.24 68.79 24.67
N HIS A 391 -19.82 67.79 23.89
CA HIS A 391 -21.11 66.98 24.11
C HIS A 391 -21.63 65.91 23.04
N LYS A 392 -22.79 65.18 23.25
CA LYS A 392 -23.22 63.86 22.60
C LYS A 392 -24.76 63.45 22.51
N THR A 393 -25.22 62.69 21.48
CA THR A 393 -26.53 61.88 21.31
C THR A 393 -26.51 60.94 20.03
N GLY A 394 -27.45 60.02 19.61
CA GLY A 394 -28.57 59.20 20.19
C GLY A 394 -29.79 58.78 19.24
N GLY A 395 -30.19 57.49 19.05
CA GLY A 395 -31.51 57.01 18.45
C GLY A 395 -31.61 55.64 17.68
N ASP A 396 -32.81 54.99 17.53
CA ASP A 396 -33.05 53.58 17.01
C ASP A 396 -34.29 53.36 16.05
N ASP A 397 -34.35 52.28 15.20
CA ASP A 397 -35.59 51.56 14.74
C ASP A 397 -35.38 50.21 13.92
N TYR A 398 -36.43 49.45 13.55
CA TYR A 398 -36.43 47.98 13.16
C TYR A 398 -36.92 47.55 11.73
N LYS A 399 -36.68 46.29 11.30
CA LYS A 399 -37.02 45.71 9.95
C LYS A 399 -37.32 44.17 9.96
N PRO A 400 -38.21 43.61 9.10
CA PRO A 400 -38.53 42.16 9.06
C PRO A 400 -37.62 41.30 8.12
N GLY A 401 -37.70 39.97 8.24
CA GLY A 401 -36.98 39.03 7.35
C GLY A 401 -37.42 37.55 7.44
N ASP A 402 -37.11 36.78 6.38
CA ASP A 402 -37.52 35.38 6.16
C ASP A 402 -36.68 34.33 6.94
N LYS A 403 -37.18 33.09 7.03
CA LYS A 403 -36.50 31.98 7.73
C LYS A 403 -36.51 30.67 6.93
N GLN A 404 -35.32 30.24 6.52
CA GLN A 404 -35.04 28.95 5.85
C GLN A 404 -35.21 27.75 6.81
N THR A 405 -35.65 26.60 6.28
CA THR A 405 -35.87 25.34 7.04
C THR A 405 -34.58 24.55 7.30
N ASP A 406 -34.65 23.53 8.15
CA ASP A 406 -33.48 22.69 8.46
C ASP A 406 -33.17 21.66 7.37
N ALA A 407 -34.15 21.14 6.63
CA ALA A 407 -33.89 20.27 5.47
C ALA A 407 -33.13 21.00 4.36
N GLU A 408 -33.41 22.29 4.12
CA GLU A 408 -32.71 23.12 3.12
C GLU A 408 -31.27 23.45 3.54
N LYS A 409 -31.02 23.62 4.84
CA LYS A 409 -29.66 23.82 5.39
C LYS A 409 -28.84 22.52 5.44
N ASN A 410 -29.49 21.36 5.33
CA ASN A 410 -28.89 20.04 5.56
C ASN A 410 -29.38 19.03 4.50
N PRO A 411 -28.98 19.18 3.22
CA PRO A 411 -29.34 18.24 2.16
C PRO A 411 -28.86 16.82 2.47
N ALA A 412 -29.67 15.82 2.13
CA ALA A 412 -29.41 14.44 2.49
C ALA A 412 -28.19 13.86 1.76
N GLN A 413 -27.30 13.22 2.52
CA GLN A 413 -26.11 12.54 2.02
C GLN A 413 -26.36 11.04 1.85
N LYS A 414 -25.80 10.46 0.79
CA LYS A 414 -25.97 9.04 0.43
C LYS A 414 -25.08 8.15 1.29
N PRO A 415 -25.58 7.03 1.83
CA PRO A 415 -24.78 6.07 2.59
C PRO A 415 -23.96 5.16 1.65
N ASN A 416 -23.13 4.30 2.24
CA ASN A 416 -22.73 3.06 1.57
C ASN A 416 -23.94 2.13 1.44
N LYS A 417 -24.04 1.41 0.31
CA LYS A 417 -25.18 0.49 0.08
C LYS A 417 -25.06 -0.74 0.98
N THR A 418 -26.17 -1.11 1.60
CA THR A 418 -26.30 -2.35 2.38
C THR A 418 -26.54 -3.52 1.43
N GLU A 419 -25.77 -4.61 1.57
CA GLU A 419 -26.08 -5.87 0.88
C GLU A 419 -27.32 -6.53 1.50
N VAL A 420 -28.31 -6.85 0.68
CA VAL A 420 -29.59 -7.44 1.10
C VAL A 420 -29.92 -8.67 0.25
N ASP A 421 -30.63 -9.64 0.81
CA ASP A 421 -30.95 -10.91 0.13
C ASP A 421 -32.06 -10.74 -0.95
N ASN A 422 -32.86 -9.67 -0.87
CA ASN A 422 -33.80 -9.18 -1.90
C ASN A 422 -34.03 -7.65 -1.80
N PRO A 423 -33.54 -6.81 -2.74
CA PRO A 423 -33.74 -5.34 -2.70
C PRO A 423 -35.18 -4.84 -2.82
N ASN A 424 -36.16 -5.70 -3.12
CA ASN A 424 -37.57 -5.32 -3.23
C ASN A 424 -38.42 -5.72 -2.01
N ASP A 425 -37.85 -6.48 -1.07
CA ASP A 425 -38.52 -6.98 0.12
C ASP A 425 -37.51 -7.20 1.26
N LEU A 426 -37.12 -6.10 1.92
CA LEU A 426 -36.18 -6.09 3.04
C LEU A 426 -36.84 -6.61 4.32
N THR A 427 -36.14 -7.52 5.00
CA THR A 427 -36.44 -7.89 6.39
C THR A 427 -36.22 -6.71 7.35
N GLU A 428 -36.84 -6.75 8.53
CA GLU A 428 -36.64 -5.71 9.56
C GLU A 428 -35.16 -5.54 9.94
N GLU A 429 -34.38 -6.63 9.98
CA GLU A 429 -32.94 -6.54 10.25
C GLU A 429 -32.16 -5.81 9.14
N GLU A 430 -32.59 -5.92 7.88
CA GLU A 430 -31.97 -5.22 6.75
C GLU A 430 -32.35 -3.74 6.74
N LYS A 431 -33.63 -3.41 7.01
CA LYS A 431 -34.07 -2.02 7.23
C LYS A 431 -33.28 -1.36 8.35
N ASP A 432 -33.06 -2.07 9.46
CA ASP A 432 -32.35 -1.54 10.62
C ASP A 432 -30.84 -1.37 10.37
N LYS A 433 -30.25 -2.14 9.44
CA LYS A 433 -28.88 -1.92 8.92
C LYS A 433 -28.83 -0.68 8.01
N VAL A 434 -29.76 -0.54 7.07
CA VAL A 434 -29.89 0.66 6.20
C VAL A 434 -30.12 1.93 7.04
N LYS A 435 -31.02 1.89 8.03
CA LYS A 435 -31.33 3.00 8.95
C LYS A 435 -30.08 3.49 9.67
N LYS A 436 -29.18 2.58 10.09
CA LYS A 436 -27.91 2.92 10.76
C LYS A 436 -26.93 3.62 9.82
N GLU A 437 -26.68 3.09 8.62
CA GLU A 437 -25.75 3.74 7.67
C GLU A 437 -26.31 5.08 7.13
N VAL A 438 -27.62 5.21 6.91
CA VAL A 438 -28.24 6.50 6.55
C VAL A 438 -28.11 7.53 7.69
N LYS A 439 -28.39 7.15 8.93
CA LYS A 439 -28.30 8.03 10.11
C LYS A 439 -26.85 8.49 10.37
N LYS A 440 -25.87 7.62 10.13
CA LYS A 440 -24.43 7.87 10.28
C LYS A 440 -23.91 9.00 9.38
N VAL A 441 -24.36 9.08 8.13
CA VAL A 441 -23.99 10.17 7.20
C VAL A 441 -24.95 11.36 7.24
N ASN A 442 -26.08 11.24 7.95
CA ASN A 442 -27.06 12.32 8.17
C ASN A 442 -27.34 12.59 9.67
N PRO A 443 -26.32 12.91 10.49
CA PRO A 443 -26.45 12.96 11.95
C PRO A 443 -27.43 14.03 12.46
N LYS A 444 -27.68 15.09 11.68
CA LYS A 444 -28.58 16.20 12.03
C LYS A 444 -30.07 15.88 11.83
N ALA A 445 -30.43 14.80 11.12
CA ALA A 445 -31.81 14.36 11.08
C ALA A 445 -32.24 13.87 12.47
N LYS A 446 -33.43 14.22 12.94
CA LYS A 446 -34.00 13.74 14.21
C LYS A 446 -34.25 12.23 14.13
N ASP A 447 -34.98 11.78 13.12
CA ASP A 447 -35.27 10.36 12.85
C ASP A 447 -35.06 10.02 11.36
N VAL A 448 -34.92 8.72 11.08
CA VAL A 448 -34.70 8.12 9.76
C VAL A 448 -35.60 6.89 9.66
N ASP A 449 -36.57 6.88 8.78
CA ASP A 449 -37.43 5.72 8.50
C ASP A 449 -36.99 5.00 7.20
N VAL A 450 -37.26 3.70 7.06
CA VAL A 450 -36.83 2.87 5.90
C VAL A 450 -37.93 1.88 5.50
N ASP A 451 -38.39 1.94 4.24
CA ASP A 451 -39.44 1.05 3.72
C ASP A 451 -38.93 -0.36 3.34
N SER A 452 -39.83 -1.26 2.95
CA SER A 452 -39.49 -2.63 2.52
C SER A 452 -38.71 -2.71 1.20
N LYS A 453 -38.44 -1.60 0.53
CA LYS A 453 -37.59 -1.51 -0.67
C LYS A 453 -36.27 -0.78 -0.37
N GLY A 454 -36.05 -0.35 0.86
CA GLY A 454 -34.85 0.40 1.29
C GLY A 454 -34.90 1.90 1.02
N ASN A 455 -36.02 2.48 0.59
CA ASN A 455 -36.14 3.95 0.49
C ASN A 455 -36.12 4.55 1.90
N ALA A 456 -35.25 5.54 2.13
CA ALA A 456 -35.09 6.17 3.43
C ALA A 456 -35.73 7.56 3.49
N THR A 457 -36.41 7.88 4.59
CA THR A 457 -37.03 9.19 4.86
C THR A 457 -36.44 9.80 6.12
N LEU A 458 -35.81 10.96 5.99
CA LEU A 458 -35.18 11.70 7.08
C LEU A 458 -36.13 12.80 7.55
N THR A 459 -36.32 12.93 8.86
CA THR A 459 -37.13 14.00 9.47
C THR A 459 -36.27 14.85 10.40
N TYR A 460 -36.32 16.17 10.26
CA TYR A 460 -35.50 17.13 11.01
C TYR A 460 -36.23 17.67 12.26
N PRO A 461 -35.55 18.41 13.17
CA PRO A 461 -36.16 18.93 14.39
C PRO A 461 -37.37 19.85 14.17
N ASP A 462 -37.34 20.66 13.12
CA ASP A 462 -38.43 21.54 12.67
C ASP A 462 -39.59 20.79 11.98
N GLY A 463 -39.47 19.48 11.76
CA GLY A 463 -40.45 18.65 11.06
C GLY A 463 -40.29 18.59 9.54
N SER A 464 -39.35 19.34 8.95
CA SER A 464 -39.00 19.24 7.53
C SER A 464 -38.36 17.87 7.21
N LYS A 465 -38.33 17.49 5.93
CA LYS A 465 -37.92 16.14 5.50
C LYS A 465 -37.07 16.13 4.23
N ASN A 466 -36.17 15.15 4.14
CA ASN A 466 -35.43 14.77 2.93
C ASN A 466 -35.58 13.26 2.68
N HIS A 467 -35.40 12.80 1.45
CA HIS A 467 -35.56 11.39 1.06
C HIS A 467 -34.34 10.86 0.31
N ILE A 468 -34.05 9.57 0.43
CA ILE A 468 -32.99 8.84 -0.30
C ILE A 468 -33.61 7.59 -0.93
N PRO A 469 -33.48 7.36 -2.26
CA PRO A 469 -34.09 6.23 -2.93
C PRO A 469 -33.35 4.91 -2.67
N ALA A 470 -34.06 3.80 -2.78
CA ALA A 470 -33.55 2.42 -2.71
C ALA A 470 -32.26 2.18 -3.51
N SER A 471 -32.18 2.77 -4.71
CA SER A 471 -31.02 2.69 -5.60
C SER A 471 -29.72 3.22 -5.00
N ASP A 472 -29.79 4.05 -3.96
CA ASP A 472 -28.63 4.63 -3.24
C ASP A 472 -28.39 3.99 -1.86
N THR A 473 -29.27 3.10 -1.38
CA THR A 473 -29.21 2.51 -0.03
C THR A 473 -28.99 1.00 -0.02
N VAL A 474 -29.39 0.25 -1.06
CA VAL A 474 -29.34 -1.22 -1.09
C VAL A 474 -28.74 -1.80 -2.37
N VAL A 475 -28.26 -3.05 -2.29
CA VAL A 475 -27.77 -3.85 -3.43
C VAL A 475 -28.03 -5.35 -3.19
N GLU A 476 -28.35 -6.13 -4.24
CA GLU A 476 -28.55 -7.57 -4.09
C GLU A 476 -27.24 -8.30 -3.78
N LYS A 477 -27.24 -9.05 -2.69
CA LYS A 477 -26.15 -9.90 -2.22
C LYS A 477 -25.96 -11.12 -3.15
N LYS A 478 -24.72 -11.39 -3.56
CA LYS A 478 -24.41 -12.47 -4.51
C LYS A 478 -24.60 -13.86 -3.88
N LYS A 479 -25.61 -14.59 -4.33
CA LYS A 479 -25.90 -15.98 -3.90
C LYS A 479 -24.79 -16.93 -4.36
N ALA A 480 -24.19 -17.64 -3.41
CA ALA A 480 -23.11 -18.61 -3.67
C ALA A 480 -23.62 -19.88 -4.38
N LYS A 481 -22.79 -20.48 -5.23
CA LYS A 481 -23.07 -21.79 -5.84
C LYS A 481 -22.71 -22.93 -4.88
N PRO A 482 -23.31 -24.13 -5.03
CA PRO A 482 -22.84 -25.35 -4.38
C PRO A 482 -21.36 -25.58 -4.64
N GLN A 483 -20.59 -25.82 -3.58
CA GLN A 483 -19.14 -25.98 -3.64
C GLN A 483 -18.79 -27.40 -4.09
N ALA A 484 -17.88 -27.52 -5.06
CA ALA A 484 -17.34 -28.82 -5.45
C ALA A 484 -16.44 -29.37 -4.33
N LYS A 485 -16.44 -30.70 -4.16
CA LYS A 485 -15.54 -31.38 -3.23
C LYS A 485 -14.07 -31.09 -3.58
N THR A 486 -13.28 -30.81 -2.56
CA THR A 486 -11.84 -30.61 -2.64
C THR A 486 -11.09 -31.89 -3.01
N ASP A 487 -9.87 -31.77 -3.51
CA ASP A 487 -9.00 -32.92 -3.77
C ASP A 487 -8.77 -33.75 -2.49
N ALA A 488 -8.63 -33.14 -1.32
CA ALA A 488 -8.48 -33.86 -0.04
C ALA A 488 -9.72 -34.67 0.38
N GLU A 489 -10.92 -34.28 -0.04
CA GLU A 489 -12.17 -35.04 0.18
C GLU A 489 -12.37 -36.15 -0.85
N ASN A 490 -11.90 -35.93 -2.09
CA ASN A 490 -11.97 -36.92 -3.16
C ASN A 490 -10.84 -37.97 -3.05
N ASN A 491 -9.78 -37.67 -2.31
CA ASN A 491 -8.57 -38.49 -2.20
C ASN A 491 -8.15 -38.60 -0.71
N PRO A 492 -8.82 -39.46 0.10
CA PRO A 492 -8.46 -39.63 1.50
C PRO A 492 -7.05 -40.19 1.67
N ALA A 493 -6.39 -39.77 2.75
CA ALA A 493 -5.01 -40.13 3.04
C ALA A 493 -4.79 -41.64 3.23
N ILE A 494 -3.80 -42.17 2.52
CA ILE A 494 -3.33 -43.55 2.59
C ILE A 494 -2.10 -43.59 3.51
N ILE A 495 -2.22 -44.31 4.63
CA ILE A 495 -1.12 -44.54 5.57
C ILE A 495 -0.18 -45.61 4.97
N PRO A 496 1.15 -45.42 4.94
CA PRO A 496 2.08 -46.44 4.47
C PRO A 496 2.06 -47.66 5.40
N SER A 497 2.19 -48.88 4.86
CA SER A 497 2.29 -50.10 5.67
C SER A 497 3.49 -50.10 6.62
N ASP A 498 4.59 -49.49 6.17
CA ASP A 498 5.92 -49.64 6.76
C ASP A 498 6.30 -48.37 7.53
N LYS A 499 5.85 -48.26 8.80
CA LYS A 499 6.18 -47.12 9.67
C LYS A 499 7.69 -46.87 9.74
N THR A 500 8.09 -45.61 9.91
CA THR A 500 9.50 -45.22 10.09
C THR A 500 9.93 -45.46 11.54
N GLY A 501 11.07 -46.14 11.73
CA GLY A 501 11.66 -46.31 13.05
C GLY A 501 12.46 -45.06 13.42
N VAL A 502 12.16 -44.41 14.55
CA VAL A 502 12.77 -43.15 14.96
C VAL A 502 13.49 -43.27 16.31
N VAL A 503 14.51 -42.43 16.57
CA VAL A 503 15.25 -42.45 17.85
C VAL A 503 14.48 -41.77 18.98
N ASP A 504 13.76 -40.68 18.69
CA ASP A 504 12.82 -40.01 19.59
C ASP A 504 11.55 -39.65 18.78
N LYS A 505 10.37 -40.01 19.29
CA LYS A 505 9.09 -39.68 18.66
C LYS A 505 8.70 -38.21 18.79
N ASN A 506 9.25 -37.50 19.77
CA ASN A 506 8.88 -36.11 20.04
C ASN A 506 9.79 -35.12 19.29
N ASN A 507 10.91 -35.61 18.75
CA ASN A 507 11.94 -34.85 18.07
C ASN A 507 12.68 -35.73 17.06
N LEU A 508 12.00 -36.08 15.97
CA LEU A 508 12.58 -36.75 14.81
C LEU A 508 13.76 -35.93 14.26
N THR A 509 14.78 -36.61 13.74
CA THR A 509 15.82 -35.97 12.93
C THR A 509 15.31 -35.55 11.54
N ASP A 510 16.06 -34.69 10.85
CA ASP A 510 15.80 -34.30 9.46
C ASP A 510 15.61 -35.51 8.54
N GLU A 511 16.48 -36.52 8.67
CA GLU A 511 16.45 -37.75 7.86
C GLU A 511 15.24 -38.63 8.18
N GLU A 512 14.85 -38.74 9.46
CA GLU A 512 13.66 -39.50 9.87
C GLU A 512 12.36 -38.85 9.38
N ARG A 513 12.28 -37.52 9.38
CA ARG A 513 11.13 -36.79 8.78
C ARG A 513 11.06 -36.98 7.27
N ARG A 514 12.23 -37.00 6.61
CA ARG A 514 12.37 -37.25 5.17
C ARG A 514 11.95 -38.67 4.78
N GLU A 515 12.35 -39.70 5.55
CA GLU A 515 11.91 -41.09 5.35
C GLU A 515 10.37 -41.22 5.49
N VAL A 516 9.76 -40.53 6.46
CA VAL A 516 8.29 -40.45 6.61
C VAL A 516 7.65 -39.76 5.40
N ALA A 517 8.19 -38.62 4.95
CA ALA A 517 7.67 -37.86 3.82
C ALA A 517 7.73 -38.65 2.50
N ASP A 518 8.87 -39.29 2.18
CA ASP A 518 9.05 -40.07 0.95
C ASP A 518 8.11 -41.28 0.90
N LYS A 519 7.94 -42.01 2.02
CA LYS A 519 6.95 -43.10 2.13
C LYS A 519 5.53 -42.60 1.91
N LEU A 520 5.19 -41.42 2.43
CA LEU A 520 3.86 -40.83 2.27
C LEU A 520 3.61 -40.32 0.85
N MET A 521 4.58 -39.67 0.20
CA MET A 521 4.47 -39.30 -1.21
C MET A 521 4.26 -40.52 -2.11
N LYS A 522 4.94 -41.64 -1.81
CA LYS A 522 4.76 -42.92 -2.50
C LYS A 522 3.38 -43.54 -2.26
N ALA A 523 2.88 -43.51 -1.03
CA ALA A 523 1.55 -44.03 -0.68
C ALA A 523 0.40 -43.16 -1.21
N ASN A 524 0.63 -41.85 -1.41
CA ASN A 524 -0.38 -40.87 -1.77
C ASN A 524 -0.10 -40.22 -3.14
N PRO A 525 -0.21 -40.97 -4.26
CA PRO A 525 0.19 -40.50 -5.60
C PRO A 525 -0.66 -39.37 -6.19
N LYS A 526 -1.52 -38.73 -5.39
CA LYS A 526 -2.26 -37.49 -5.73
C LYS A 526 -1.88 -36.26 -4.90
N ALA A 527 -1.21 -36.42 -3.75
CA ALA A 527 -0.72 -35.28 -2.96
C ALA A 527 0.43 -34.58 -3.70
N VAL A 528 0.43 -33.25 -3.76
CA VAL A 528 1.47 -32.45 -4.44
C VAL A 528 2.65 -32.11 -3.54
N ASP A 529 2.45 -32.13 -2.23
CA ASP A 529 3.46 -31.85 -1.21
C ASP A 529 3.11 -32.65 0.06
N VAL A 530 4.13 -33.06 0.80
CA VAL A 530 4.01 -33.76 2.09
C VAL A 530 4.94 -33.10 3.07
N ILE A 531 4.35 -32.47 4.08
CA ILE A 531 5.06 -31.82 5.17
C ILE A 531 5.08 -32.74 6.39
N VAL A 532 6.22 -32.85 7.07
CA VAL A 532 6.35 -33.58 8.34
C VAL A 532 6.96 -32.68 9.42
N ASP A 533 6.33 -32.67 10.60
CA ASP A 533 6.78 -31.88 11.76
C ASP A 533 7.82 -32.60 12.64
N ALA A 534 8.39 -31.90 13.62
CA ALA A 534 9.40 -32.44 14.53
C ALA A 534 8.89 -33.65 15.36
N GLN A 535 7.59 -33.71 15.59
CA GLN A 535 6.89 -34.78 16.31
C GLN A 535 6.47 -35.95 15.38
N GLY A 536 6.69 -35.83 14.06
CA GLY A 536 6.39 -36.84 13.06
C GLY A 536 4.95 -36.85 12.53
N ASN A 537 4.13 -35.84 12.84
CA ASN A 537 2.81 -35.70 12.20
C ASN A 537 3.00 -35.20 10.77
N ALA A 538 2.15 -35.69 9.85
CA ALA A 538 2.21 -35.30 8.45
C ALA A 538 0.99 -34.52 7.98
N ARG A 539 1.21 -33.61 7.04
CA ARG A 539 0.17 -32.96 6.23
C ARG A 539 0.42 -33.22 4.76
N LEU A 540 -0.56 -33.80 4.08
CA LEU A 540 -0.57 -34.02 2.63
C LEU A 540 -1.33 -32.85 2.01
N LYS A 541 -0.71 -32.07 1.11
CA LYS A 541 -1.41 -31.02 0.33
C LYS A 541 -1.80 -31.52 -1.04
N TYR A 542 -2.83 -30.93 -1.65
CA TYR A 542 -3.28 -31.21 -3.01
C TYR A 542 -3.20 -29.98 -3.93
N ALA A 543 -3.52 -30.16 -5.22
CA ALA A 543 -3.32 -29.14 -6.24
C ALA A 543 -4.27 -27.94 -6.09
N ASP A 544 -5.46 -28.16 -5.51
CA ASP A 544 -6.42 -27.12 -5.11
C ASP A 544 -6.05 -26.39 -3.79
N GLY A 545 -4.95 -26.75 -3.15
CA GLY A 545 -4.51 -26.20 -1.85
C GLY A 545 -5.17 -26.84 -0.62
N SER A 546 -6.09 -27.79 -0.79
CA SER A 546 -6.65 -28.57 0.32
C SER A 546 -5.61 -29.51 0.94
N SER A 547 -5.89 -30.06 2.14
CA SER A 547 -4.96 -30.99 2.80
C SER A 547 -5.62 -32.02 3.69
N ASN A 548 -5.07 -33.24 3.73
CA ASN A 548 -5.31 -34.19 4.82
C ASN A 548 -4.17 -34.13 5.87
N HIS A 549 -4.43 -34.69 7.04
CA HIS A 549 -3.47 -34.85 8.14
C HIS A 549 -3.39 -36.32 8.54
N ILE A 550 -2.22 -36.74 9.02
CA ILE A 550 -1.96 -38.10 9.54
C ILE A 550 -1.14 -37.96 10.82
N ALA A 551 -1.49 -38.68 11.88
CA ALA A 551 -0.84 -38.54 13.18
C ALA A 551 0.52 -39.25 13.23
N ALA A 552 1.46 -38.73 14.01
CA ALA A 552 2.77 -39.37 14.23
C ALA A 552 2.66 -40.84 14.68
N SER A 553 1.68 -41.16 15.52
CA SER A 553 1.38 -42.52 15.98
C SER A 553 1.05 -43.50 14.86
N GLU A 554 0.61 -43.02 13.71
CA GLU A 554 0.30 -43.81 12.51
C GLU A 554 1.54 -43.98 11.61
N LEU A 555 2.54 -43.12 11.75
CA LEU A 555 3.68 -42.99 10.84
C LEU A 555 5.01 -43.49 11.42
N VAL A 556 5.20 -43.39 12.74
CA VAL A 556 6.48 -43.69 13.40
C VAL A 556 6.40 -44.64 14.58
N PHE A 557 7.51 -45.34 14.86
CA PHE A 557 7.72 -46.13 16.08
C PHE A 557 9.10 -45.85 16.68
N GLU A 558 9.27 -46.00 17.99
CA GLU A 558 10.56 -45.72 18.66
C GLU A 558 11.46 -46.94 18.54
N LYS A 559 12.68 -46.76 18.04
CA LYS A 559 13.72 -47.79 18.00
C LYS A 559 14.11 -48.14 19.44
N ALA A 560 14.08 -49.43 19.78
CA ALA A 560 14.51 -49.90 21.11
C ALA A 560 15.96 -49.45 21.37
N LYS A 561 16.20 -48.79 22.51
CA LYS A 561 17.48 -48.18 22.85
C LYS A 561 18.55 -49.26 23.04
N GLY A 562 19.36 -49.47 22.01
CA GLY A 562 20.40 -50.50 21.96
C GLY A 562 21.39 -50.37 23.12
N GLY A 563 21.63 -51.47 23.82
CA GLY A 563 22.57 -51.53 24.93
C GLY A 563 24.00 -51.21 24.50
N LYS A 564 24.80 -50.63 25.41
CA LYS A 564 26.20 -50.28 25.16
C LYS A 564 27.00 -51.50 24.68
N THR A 565 27.80 -51.33 23.63
CA THR A 565 28.90 -52.22 23.28
C THR A 565 30.03 -52.09 24.32
N VAL A 566 29.91 -52.86 25.41
CA VAL A 566 30.93 -52.92 26.46
C VAL A 566 32.10 -53.78 25.97
N LYS A 567 33.31 -53.20 25.93
CA LYS A 567 34.55 -53.97 25.76
C LYS A 567 34.74 -54.90 26.97
N VAL A 568 35.09 -56.15 26.71
CA VAL A 568 35.49 -57.14 27.73
C VAL A 568 36.90 -56.82 28.25
N PRO A 569 37.11 -56.85 29.57
CA PRO A 569 38.34 -57.34 30.18
C PRO A 569 38.11 -58.73 30.80
N SER A 570 39.17 -59.52 30.91
CA SER A 570 39.16 -60.81 31.61
C SER A 570 39.13 -60.61 33.12
N ASP A 571 38.31 -61.38 33.86
CA ASP A 571 38.85 -62.49 34.68
C ASP A 571 37.82 -63.26 35.54
N SER A 572 37.84 -64.58 35.34
CA SER A 572 37.63 -65.66 36.34
C SER A 572 36.33 -65.81 37.16
N LYS A 573 35.83 -67.07 37.13
CA LYS A 573 35.12 -67.83 38.18
C LYS A 573 33.63 -67.57 38.53
N GLN A 574 32.86 -68.61 38.19
CA GLN A 574 31.82 -69.30 38.98
C GLN A 574 30.37 -68.75 39.07
N ALA A 575 29.49 -69.56 38.45
CA ALA A 575 28.29 -70.17 39.06
C ALA A 575 26.89 -69.50 38.96
N ASN A 576 26.23 -69.81 37.84
CA ASN A 576 25.01 -70.67 37.85
C ASN A 576 23.67 -70.08 38.36
N LYS A 577 22.84 -69.56 37.43
CA LYS A 577 21.57 -70.22 36.98
C LYS A 577 20.81 -69.46 35.87
N ASN A 578 20.03 -70.25 35.11
CA ASN A 578 19.02 -69.99 34.07
C ASN A 578 18.21 -68.65 34.21
N VAL A 579 17.62 -68.06 33.14
CA VAL A 579 16.88 -68.67 32.01
C VAL A 579 17.13 -67.97 30.65
N LYS A 580 16.96 -68.75 29.57
CA LYS A 580 17.03 -68.39 28.13
C LYS A 580 16.63 -66.97 27.73
N THR A 581 17.49 -66.34 26.94
CA THR A 581 17.12 -65.44 25.83
C THR A 581 16.73 -66.26 24.58
N GLY A 582 16.12 -65.60 23.58
CA GLY A 582 15.72 -66.23 22.32
C GLY A 582 15.44 -65.23 21.21
N VAL A 583 16.49 -64.69 20.61
CA VAL A 583 16.45 -63.94 19.34
C VAL A 583 17.52 -64.54 18.44
N GLU A 584 17.13 -65.04 17.27
CA GLU A 584 18.06 -65.36 16.20
C GLU A 584 17.77 -64.44 15.00
N SER A 585 18.79 -63.69 14.61
CA SER A 585 18.81 -62.93 13.37
C SER A 585 19.17 -63.86 12.21
N LEU A 586 18.65 -63.59 11.01
CA LEU A 586 19.26 -64.12 9.78
C LEU A 586 19.40 -63.01 8.73
N THR A 587 20.65 -62.75 8.36
CA THR A 587 21.05 -61.83 7.29
C THR A 587 20.82 -62.45 5.92
N GLY A 588 20.67 -61.60 4.90
CA GLY A 588 20.19 -62.01 3.57
C GLY A 588 21.11 -62.93 2.76
N VAL A 589 20.55 -63.46 1.68
CA VAL A 589 21.22 -64.29 0.67
C VAL A 589 20.97 -63.68 -0.71
N MET A 590 22.03 -63.50 -1.48
CA MET A 590 21.96 -63.24 -2.93
C MET A 590 21.83 -64.58 -3.66
N ALA A 591 20.82 -64.73 -4.53
CA ALA A 591 20.71 -65.86 -5.44
C ALA A 591 20.03 -65.44 -6.76
N THR A 592 20.74 -65.63 -7.87
CA THR A 592 20.16 -65.64 -9.22
C THR A 592 19.36 -66.93 -9.43
N LEU A 593 18.35 -66.90 -10.31
CA LEU A 593 17.72 -68.12 -10.81
C LEU A 593 17.35 -67.96 -12.29
N VAL A 594 17.50 -69.06 -13.04
CA VAL A 594 17.49 -69.12 -14.52
C VAL A 594 16.22 -69.82 -15.02
N ALA A 595 15.84 -69.56 -16.27
CA ALA A 595 14.59 -70.05 -16.86
C ALA A 595 14.55 -71.57 -17.17
N ALA A 596 13.39 -72.18 -16.87
CA ALA A 596 12.80 -73.38 -17.49
C ALA A 596 11.27 -73.29 -17.24
N VAL A 597 10.36 -73.28 -18.23
CA VAL A 597 9.98 -74.31 -19.23
C VAL A 597 9.24 -75.52 -18.63
N GLY A 598 7.94 -75.65 -18.95
CA GLY A 598 7.22 -76.94 -19.01
C GLY A 598 5.95 -77.11 -18.15
N GLY A 599 4.88 -77.69 -18.72
CA GLY A 599 3.67 -78.14 -18.01
C GLY A 599 2.64 -77.02 -17.72
N LEU A 600 1.52 -76.82 -18.43
CA LEU A 600 0.57 -77.73 -19.10
C LEU A 600 -0.20 -78.68 -18.15
N PHE A 601 -1.34 -78.20 -17.63
CA PHE A 601 -2.51 -79.04 -17.31
C PHE A 601 -3.80 -78.28 -17.67
N ALA A 602 -4.79 -79.00 -18.21
CA ALA A 602 -6.03 -78.41 -18.72
C ALA A 602 -7.28 -79.06 -18.13
N SER A 603 -8.22 -78.25 -17.66
CA SER A 603 -9.62 -78.67 -17.39
C SER A 603 -10.55 -77.45 -17.24
N LYS A 604 -11.84 -77.40 -17.61
CA LYS A 604 -12.60 -77.88 -18.81
C LYS A 604 -14.10 -77.60 -18.59
N ARG A 605 -14.66 -76.57 -19.26
CA ARG A 605 -16.12 -76.22 -19.31
C ARG A 605 -16.69 -75.77 -17.93
N LYS A 606 -17.84 -75.10 -17.81
CA LYS A 606 -18.91 -74.61 -18.72
C LYS A 606 -18.89 -73.05 -18.75
N LYS A 607 -19.27 -72.33 -19.82
CA LYS A 607 -20.59 -72.16 -20.47
C LYS A 607 -21.65 -71.54 -19.55
N ASP A 608 -22.01 -70.29 -19.83
CA ASP A 608 -23.34 -69.69 -20.11
C ASP A 608 -23.03 -68.19 -20.43
N GLU A 609 -23.43 -67.57 -21.55
CA GLU A 609 -24.76 -67.31 -22.12
C GLU A 609 -25.70 -66.52 -21.19
N ASP A 610 -25.59 -65.18 -21.19
CA ASP A 610 -26.70 -64.34 -21.69
C ASP A 610 -26.27 -62.89 -22.02
N ARG A 611 -26.91 -62.31 -23.05
CA ARG A 611 -26.92 -60.89 -23.49
C ARG A 611 -25.61 -60.13 -23.71
#